data_AF-A0A9E2CPG9-F1
#
_entry.id   AF-A0A9E2CPG9-F1
#
_cell.length_a   1.000
_cell.length_b   1.000
_cell.length_c   1.000
_cell.angle_alpha   90.00
_cell.angle_beta   90.00
_cell.angle_gamma   90.00
#
_symmetry.space_group_name_H-M   'P 1'
#
loop_
_entity.id
_entity.type
_entity.pdbx_description
1 polymer ?
#
loop_
_entity_poly.entity_id
_entity_poly.type
_entity_poly.pdbx_seq_one_letter_code
_entity_poly.pdbx_strand_id
1 'polypeptide(L)'
;MKARLLILSLFVLFSILAATTWATSVVSLAPAITALIDHPAAGFNPWQWATLVDAYLGFLWFYAWIAYKERGWGARIGWLLAVLLTGNMAMAVYMLLQLRGLPANATAADVLLRRG
;
A
#
# COMPACT_ATOMS: atom_id res chain seq x y z
N MET A 1 -17.71 -2.92 12.70
CA MET A 1 -16.86 -3.02 11.48
C MET A 1 -15.73 -2.00 11.53
N LYS A 2 -16.03 -0.69 11.61
CA LYS A 2 -15.04 0.41 11.59
C LYS A 2 -13.82 0.19 12.51
N ALA A 3 -14.05 -0.14 13.78
CA ALA A 3 -12.98 -0.39 14.74
C ALA A 3 -12.03 -1.53 14.32
N ARG A 4 -12.58 -2.62 13.74
CA ARG A 4 -11.78 -3.77 13.28
C ARG A 4 -10.90 -3.39 12.09
N LEU A 5 -11.45 -2.66 11.12
CA LEU A 5 -10.67 -2.17 9.97
C LEU A 5 -9.61 -1.15 10.38
N LEU A 6 -9.91 -0.31 11.37
CA LEU A 6 -8.95 0.64 11.92
C LEU A 6 -7.78 -0.10 12.57
N ILE A 7 -8.05 -1.08 13.44
CA ILE A 7 -7.02 -1.89 14.08
C ILE A 7 -6.17 -2.62 13.03
N LEU A 8 -6.81 -3.25 12.04
CA LEU A 8 -6.10 -3.92 10.95
C LEU A 8 -5.20 -2.96 10.17
N SER A 9 -5.71 -1.78 9.81
CA SER A 9 -4.95 -0.79 9.03
C SER A 9 -3.77 -0.25 9.83
N LEU A 10 -3.95 0.03 11.12
CA LEU A 10 -2.85 0.43 12.00
C LEU A 10 -1.83 -0.68 12.16
N PHE A 11 -2.28 -1.92 12.38
CA PHE A 11 -1.39 -3.07 12.47
C PHE A 11 -0.54 -3.20 11.21
N VAL A 12 -1.16 -3.23 10.01
CA VAL A 12 -0.43 -3.29 8.74
C VAL A 12 0.55 -2.13 8.60
N LEU A 13 0.13 -0.90 8.91
CA LEU A 13 0.98 0.29 8.82
C LEU A 13 2.19 0.21 9.76
N PHE A 14 2.00 -0.17 11.02
CA PHE A 14 3.10 -0.28 11.97
C PHE A 14 4.01 -1.47 11.64
N SER A 15 3.45 -2.60 11.20
CA SER A 15 4.24 -3.76 10.77
C SER A 15 5.14 -3.42 9.59
N ILE A 16 4.61 -2.75 8.56
CA ILE A 16 5.43 -2.40 7.39
C ILE A 16 6.46 -1.32 7.72
N LEU A 17 6.13 -0.33 8.57
CA LEU A 17 7.10 0.65 9.04
C LEU A 17 8.24 -0.02 9.81
N ALA A 18 7.91 -0.91 10.76
CA ALA A 18 8.91 -1.65 11.51
C ALA A 18 9.81 -2.50 10.61
N ALA A 19 9.21 -3.24 9.65
CA ALA A 19 9.97 -4.05 8.70
C ALA A 19 10.89 -3.20 7.82
N THR A 20 10.40 -2.06 7.33
CA THR A 20 11.19 -1.16 6.46
C THR A 20 12.30 -0.46 7.24
N THR A 21 12.03 -0.02 8.48
CA THR A 21 13.04 0.57 9.37
C THR A 21 14.11 -0.45 9.74
N TRP A 22 13.71 -1.69 10.07
CA TRP A 22 14.64 -2.77 10.34
C TRP A 22 15.53 -3.05 9.11
N ALA A 23 14.94 -3.24 7.93
CA ALA A 23 15.70 -3.47 6.70
C ALA A 23 16.68 -2.31 6.40
N THR A 24 16.22 -1.06 6.54
CA THR A 24 17.05 0.14 6.35
C THR A 24 18.21 0.20 7.33
N SER A 25 18.03 -0.31 8.56
CA SER A 25 19.10 -0.37 9.56
C SER A 25 20.20 -1.38 9.21
N VAL A 26 19.88 -2.40 8.40
CA VAL A 26 20.84 -3.41 7.92
C VAL A 26 21.50 -2.95 6.62
N VAL A 27 20.72 -2.44 5.67
CA VAL A 27 21.20 -1.90 4.41
C VAL A 27 20.35 -0.72 3.97
N SER A 28 21.01 0.40 3.65
CA SER A 28 20.32 1.56 3.10
C SER A 28 19.75 1.26 1.71
N LEU A 29 18.67 1.96 1.35
CA LEU A 29 17.98 1.75 0.08
C LEU A 29 18.87 1.98 -1.16
N ALA A 30 19.73 3.00 -1.13
CA ALA A 30 20.59 3.34 -2.27
C ALA A 30 21.54 2.18 -2.68
N PRO A 31 22.39 1.63 -1.80
CA PRO A 31 23.25 0.50 -2.15
C PRO A 31 22.45 -0.77 -2.50
N ALA A 32 21.27 -0.99 -1.89
CA ALA A 32 20.41 -2.11 -2.24
C ALA A 32 19.88 -2.00 -3.69
N ILE A 33 19.51 -0.79 -4.13
CA ILE A 33 19.10 -0.52 -5.52
C ILE A 33 20.28 -0.71 -6.48
N THR A 34 21.46 -0.17 -6.15
CA THR A 34 22.67 -0.32 -6.98
C THR A 34 23.02 -1.79 -7.17
N ALA A 35 23.01 -2.58 -6.10
CA ALA A 35 23.28 -4.02 -6.20
C ALA A 35 22.30 -4.77 -7.12
N LEU A 36 21.01 -4.37 -7.12
CA LEU A 36 20.00 -4.94 -8.01
C LEU A 36 20.23 -4.56 -9.48
N ILE A 37 20.68 -3.33 -9.74
CA ILE A 37 20.99 -2.85 -11.10
C ILE A 37 22.23 -3.55 -11.65
N ASP A 38 23.29 -3.64 -10.85
CA ASP A 38 24.56 -4.21 -11.26
C ASP A 38 24.47 -5.74 -11.41
N HIS A 39 23.63 -6.40 -10.61
CA HIS A 39 23.47 -7.85 -10.59
C HIS A 39 22.01 -8.28 -10.53
N PRO A 40 21.22 -8.12 -11.61
CA PRO A 40 19.77 -8.33 -11.61
C PRO A 40 19.34 -9.79 -11.35
N ALA A 41 20.25 -10.75 -11.52
CA ALA A 41 20.01 -12.18 -11.25
C ALA A 41 20.62 -12.65 -9.91
N ALA A 42 21.47 -11.84 -9.26
CA ALA A 42 22.12 -12.22 -8.01
C ALA A 42 21.21 -11.86 -6.83
N GLY A 43 20.36 -12.80 -6.41
CA GLY A 43 19.59 -12.68 -5.17
C GLY A 43 18.08 -12.79 -5.33
N PHE A 44 17.55 -12.86 -6.56
CA PHE A 44 16.15 -13.17 -6.83
C PHE A 44 16.01 -14.52 -7.54
N ASN A 45 15.67 -15.55 -6.77
CA ASN A 45 15.16 -16.79 -7.33
C ASN A 45 13.80 -16.54 -8.06
N PRO A 46 13.35 -17.45 -8.94
CA PRO A 46 12.10 -17.27 -9.69
C PRO A 46 10.86 -17.03 -8.81
N TRP A 47 10.82 -17.57 -7.60
CA TRP A 47 9.71 -17.36 -6.66
C TRP A 47 9.69 -15.94 -6.11
N GLN A 48 10.85 -15.32 -5.84
CA GLN A 48 10.92 -13.94 -5.40
C GLN A 48 10.43 -12.96 -6.48
N TRP A 49 10.66 -13.28 -7.76
CA TRP A 49 10.05 -12.54 -8.87
C TRP A 49 8.55 -12.72 -8.92
N ALA A 50 8.07 -13.96 -8.79
CA ALA A 50 6.64 -14.25 -8.81
C ALA A 50 5.89 -13.51 -7.68
N THR A 51 6.44 -13.49 -6.46
CA THR A 51 5.82 -12.78 -5.33
C THR A 51 5.87 -11.26 -5.47
N LEU A 52 6.94 -10.72 -6.06
CA LEU A 52 7.03 -9.29 -6.36
C LEU A 52 5.97 -8.87 -7.38
N VAL A 53 5.84 -9.62 -8.47
CA VAL A 53 4.81 -9.37 -9.49
C VAL A 53 3.42 -9.49 -8.89
N ASP A 54 3.14 -10.54 -8.13
CA ASP A 54 1.86 -10.74 -7.44
C ASP A 54 1.51 -9.56 -6.53
N ALA A 55 2.46 -9.06 -5.74
CA ALA A 55 2.26 -7.90 -4.88
C ALA A 55 1.88 -6.63 -5.67
N TYR A 56 2.57 -6.33 -6.77
CA TYR A 56 2.27 -5.15 -7.61
C TYR A 56 0.94 -5.28 -8.34
N LEU A 57 0.55 -6.48 -8.78
CA LEU A 57 -0.79 -6.72 -9.30
C LEU A 57 -1.86 -6.46 -8.23
N GLY A 58 -1.61 -6.91 -6.99
CA GLY A 58 -2.46 -6.59 -5.83
C GLY A 58 -2.57 -5.08 -5.57
N PHE A 59 -1.47 -4.34 -5.70
CA PHE A 59 -1.45 -2.88 -5.57
C PHE A 59 -2.33 -2.20 -6.64
N LEU A 60 -2.25 -2.67 -7.90
CA LEU A 60 -3.08 -2.15 -8.98
C LEU A 60 -4.57 -2.46 -8.78
N TRP A 61 -4.90 -3.66 -8.28
CA TRP A 61 -6.28 -4.02 -7.93
C TRP A 61 -6.85 -3.11 -6.85
N PHE A 62 -6.10 -2.86 -5.78
CA PHE A 62 -6.53 -1.94 -4.74
C PHE A 62 -6.57 -0.49 -5.25
N TYR A 63 -5.61 -0.09 -6.08
CA TYR A 63 -5.62 1.22 -6.73
C TYR A 63 -6.87 1.43 -7.58
N ALA A 64 -7.36 0.42 -8.30
CA ALA A 64 -8.61 0.54 -9.05
C ALA A 64 -9.79 0.93 -8.16
N TRP A 65 -9.83 0.40 -6.92
CA TRP A 65 -10.81 0.83 -5.92
C TRP A 65 -10.58 2.29 -5.47
N ILE A 66 -9.34 2.72 -5.24
CA ILE A 66 -9.03 4.14 -4.96
C ILE A 66 -9.47 5.03 -6.12
N ALA A 67 -9.14 4.67 -7.37
CA ALA A 67 -9.47 5.44 -8.55
C ALA A 67 -10.99 5.57 -8.75
N TYR A 68 -11.74 4.52 -8.42
CA TYR A 68 -13.20 4.56 -8.38
C TYR A 68 -13.72 5.56 -7.33
N LYS A 69 -13.14 5.58 -6.13
CA LYS A 69 -13.54 6.45 -5.02
C LYS A 69 -13.19 7.93 -5.26
N GLU A 70 -12.03 8.22 -5.83
CA GLU A 70 -11.55 9.58 -6.07
C GLU A 70 -12.22 10.23 -7.30
N ARG A 71 -12.70 11.48 -7.14
CA ARG A 71 -13.33 12.23 -8.24
C ARG A 71 -12.32 12.93 -9.15
N GLY A 72 -11.24 13.45 -8.57
CA GLY A 72 -10.27 14.28 -9.26
C GLY A 72 -9.09 13.48 -9.81
N TRP A 73 -8.69 13.76 -11.05
CA TRP A 73 -7.52 13.16 -11.68
C TRP A 73 -6.23 13.39 -10.89
N GLY A 74 -6.07 14.56 -10.27
CA GLY A 74 -4.90 14.84 -9.42
C GLY A 74 -4.80 13.89 -8.22
N ALA A 75 -5.91 13.65 -7.51
CA ALA A 75 -5.95 12.69 -6.40
C ALA A 75 -5.69 11.26 -6.88
N ARG A 76 -6.26 10.86 -8.02
CA ARG A 76 -6.03 9.54 -8.63
C ARG A 76 -4.57 9.31 -8.98
N ILE A 77 -3.92 10.28 -9.61
CA ILE A 77 -2.50 10.18 -9.98
C ILE A 77 -1.63 10.20 -8.72
N GLY A 78 -1.92 11.09 -7.77
CA GLY A 78 -1.22 11.16 -6.49
C GLY A 78 -1.25 9.84 -5.73
N TRP A 79 -2.43 9.20 -5.63
CA TRP A 79 -2.56 7.89 -4.99
C TRP A 79 -1.92 6.75 -5.78
N LEU A 80 -1.95 6.80 -7.11
CA LEU A 80 -1.24 5.81 -7.93
C LEU A 80 0.26 5.82 -7.61
N LEU A 81 0.86 7.01 -7.65
CA LEU A 81 2.28 7.19 -7.36
C LEU A 81 2.59 6.76 -5.92
N ALA A 82 1.76 7.16 -4.95
CA ALA A 82 1.95 6.75 -3.56
C ALA A 82 1.90 5.22 -3.38
N VAL A 83 0.94 4.55 -4.02
CA VAL A 83 0.80 3.09 -3.95
C VAL A 83 1.95 2.37 -4.65
N LEU A 84 2.38 2.82 -5.82
CA LEU A 84 3.51 2.19 -6.52
C LEU A 84 4.85 2.40 -5.80
N LEU A 85 5.04 3.53 -5.12
CA LEU A 85 6.28 3.86 -4.41
C LEU A 85 6.35 3.25 -3.01
N THR A 86 5.22 3.17 -2.30
CA THR A 86 5.18 2.80 -0.87
C THR A 86 4.33 1.56 -0.57
N GLY A 87 3.65 1.01 -1.57
CA GLY A 87 2.87 -0.22 -1.47
C GLY A 87 1.81 -0.17 -0.38
N ASN A 88 1.88 -1.16 0.52
CA ASN A 88 0.94 -1.35 1.62
C ASN A 88 0.85 -0.16 2.59
N MET A 89 1.89 0.68 2.69
CA MET A 89 1.84 1.89 3.52
C MET A 89 0.76 2.86 3.02
N ALA A 90 0.81 3.24 1.74
CA ALA A 90 -0.19 4.12 1.14
C ALA A 90 -1.60 3.54 1.23
N MET A 91 -1.76 2.24 1.01
CA MET A 91 -3.07 1.59 1.07
C MET A 91 -3.65 1.59 2.50
N ALA A 92 -2.83 1.32 3.52
CA ALA A 92 -3.24 1.42 4.91
C ALA A 92 -3.61 2.86 5.31
N VAL A 93 -2.80 3.84 4.90
CA VAL A 93 -3.10 5.27 5.11
C VAL A 93 -4.40 5.66 4.43
N TYR A 94 -4.62 5.25 3.18
CA TYR A 94 -5.85 5.52 2.44
C TYR A 94 -7.08 4.96 3.16
N MET A 95 -7.00 3.70 3.63
CA MET A 95 -8.07 3.08 4.41
C MET A 95 -8.35 3.88 5.70
N LEU A 96 -7.32 4.29 6.43
CA LEU A 96 -7.48 5.12 7.63
C LEU A 96 -8.16 6.46 7.33
N LEU A 97 -7.82 7.12 6.22
CA LEU A 97 -8.48 8.36 5.78
C LEU A 97 -9.96 8.13 5.46
N GLN A 98 -10.30 7.04 4.76
CA GLN A 98 -11.70 6.67 4.48
C GLN A 98 -12.49 6.43 5.78
N LEU A 99 -11.90 5.73 6.75
CA LEU A 99 -12.54 5.44 8.04
C LEU A 99 -12.70 6.68 8.90
N ARG A 100 -11.76 7.62 8.87
CA ARG A 100 -11.85 8.90 9.61
C ARG A 100 -13.10 9.69 9.21
N GLY A 101 -13.44 9.68 7.92
CA GLY A 101 -14.63 10.36 7.40
C GLY A 101 -15.96 9.64 7.66
N LEU A 102 -16.00 8.48 8.33
CA LEU A 102 -17.24 7.71 8.57
C LEU A 102 -17.81 7.90 9.98
N PRO A 103 -19.14 7.81 10.16
CA PRO A 103 -19.73 7.74 11.49
C PRO A 103 -19.44 6.39 12.19
N ALA A 104 -19.67 6.30 13.50
CA ALA A 104 -19.37 5.09 14.27
C ALA A 104 -20.22 3.87 13.87
N ASN A 105 -21.46 4.11 13.42
CA ASN A 105 -22.41 3.12 12.92
C ASN A 105 -22.25 2.80 11.43
N ALA A 106 -21.17 3.25 10.79
CA ALA A 106 -20.94 3.01 9.38
C ALA A 106 -20.87 1.51 9.03
N THR A 107 -21.47 1.18 7.90
CA THR A 107 -21.57 -0.14 7.31
C THR A 107 -20.43 -0.40 6.32
N ALA A 108 -20.25 -1.66 5.91
CA ALA A 108 -19.25 -2.01 4.89
C ALA A 108 -19.48 -1.28 3.56
N ALA A 109 -20.75 -1.04 3.19
CA ALA A 109 -21.11 -0.31 1.98
C ALA A 109 -20.57 1.13 2.01
N ASP A 110 -20.63 1.80 3.17
CA ASP A 110 -20.14 3.19 3.32
C ASP A 110 -18.62 3.31 3.12
N VAL A 111 -17.88 2.23 3.39
CA VAL A 111 -16.45 2.13 3.11
C VAL A 111 -16.21 1.84 1.62
N LEU A 112 -16.87 0.81 1.09
CA LEU A 112 -16.56 0.27 -0.23
C LEU A 112 -17.07 1.16 -1.37
N LEU A 113 -18.26 1.73 -1.23
CA LEU A 113 -18.90 2.50 -2.29
C LEU A 113 -18.41 3.94 -2.31
N ARG A 114 -18.42 4.54 -3.49
CA ARG A 114 -18.16 5.97 -3.64
C ARG A 114 -19.30 6.76 -3.00
N ARG A 115 -18.93 7.79 -2.23
CA ARG A 115 -19.90 8.74 -1.70
C ARG A 115 -20.29 9.70 -2.82
N GLY A 116 -21.59 9.88 -3.02
CA GLY A 116 -22.18 10.75 -4.03
C GLY A 116 -21.63 12.16 -3.98
#